data_AF-A0A7S2XYE6-F1
#
_entry.id   AF-A0A7S2XYE6-F1
#
_cell.length_a   1.000
_cell.length_b   1.000
_cell.length_c   1.000
_cell.angle_alpha   90.00
_cell.angle_beta   90.00
_cell.angle_gamma   90.00
#
_symmetry.space_group_name_H-M   'P 1'
#
loop_
_entity.id
_entity.type
_entity.pdbx_description
1 polymer ?
#
loop_
_entity_poly.entity_id
_entity_poly.type
_entity_poly.pdbx_seq_one_letter_code
_entity_poly.pdbx_strand_id
1 'polypeptide(L)'
;TRLQDSANSISTVFQNKYLSTNGIFPFVAEWCTLAEVSGTFAGYIYALRDHITLRPDCPRRVILRIISKMKSLDVLRLDHVQSVDNQVALSVFKACKSLRYLSLCYCSKLTSQITSYKPENLTVNVHGCWRLAAPHPAVTAVGVVELQLLALKENVAGSCDGVKAAFSFTSPRFQATTPDFGLSESSLSPGYKHILNCKHFVIKKAWMKDRRCFVLVSVLSVDGNWKNYIWALFKEMEGRVRNCWMTEKVFGLKTV
;
A
#
# COMPACT_ATOMS: atom_id res chain seq x y z
N THR A 1 10.23 5.90 -41.39
CA THR A 1 10.00 4.49 -41.78
C THR A 1 9.94 3.58 -40.57
N ARG A 2 11.03 3.09 -39.95
CA ARG A 2 10.93 2.14 -38.80
C ARG A 2 10.08 2.59 -37.60
N LEU A 3 10.07 3.88 -37.25
CA LEU A 3 9.23 4.42 -36.16
C LEU A 3 7.75 4.56 -36.53
N GLN A 4 7.43 4.79 -37.81
CA GLN A 4 6.05 4.82 -38.31
C GLN A 4 5.46 3.41 -38.37
N ASP A 5 6.28 2.41 -38.72
CA ASP A 5 5.85 1.01 -38.78
C ASP A 5 5.53 0.46 -37.37
N SER A 6 6.33 0.84 -36.36
CA SER A 6 6.04 0.53 -34.95
C SER A 6 4.76 1.20 -34.45
N ALA A 7 4.55 2.48 -34.77
CA ALA A 7 3.36 3.23 -34.35
C ALA A 7 2.08 2.69 -35.01
N ASN A 8 2.17 2.26 -36.28
CA ASN A 8 1.07 1.64 -37.00
C ASN A 8 0.76 0.25 -36.46
N SER A 9 1.77 -0.57 -36.16
CA SER A 9 1.60 -1.89 -35.53
C SER A 9 0.92 -1.80 -34.15
N ILE A 10 1.33 -0.84 -33.31
CA ILE A 10 0.71 -0.60 -32.00
C ILE A 10 -0.74 -0.11 -32.16
N SER A 11 -1.00 0.80 -33.12
CA SER A 11 -2.36 1.28 -33.45
C SER A 11 -3.28 0.14 -33.85
N THR A 12 -2.81 -0.78 -34.72
CA THR A 12 -3.61 -1.92 -35.19
C THR A 12 -3.85 -2.96 -34.08
N VAL A 13 -2.87 -3.19 -33.20
CA VAL A 13 -3.05 -4.04 -32.01
C VAL A 13 -4.04 -3.42 -31.02
N PHE A 14 -4.03 -2.10 -30.86
CA PHE A 14 -4.98 -1.35 -30.03
C PHE A 14 -6.40 -1.41 -30.58
N GLN A 15 -6.57 -1.17 -31.88
CA GLN A 15 -7.88 -1.14 -32.54
C GLN A 15 -8.53 -2.52 -32.59
N ASN A 16 -7.77 -3.57 -32.91
CA ASN A 16 -8.33 -4.91 -33.12
C ASN A 16 -8.56 -5.70 -31.82
N LYS A 17 -7.93 -5.32 -30.70
CA LYS A 17 -8.01 -6.10 -29.45
C LYS A 17 -8.84 -5.45 -28.34
N TYR A 18 -9.09 -4.13 -28.40
CA TYR A 18 -9.63 -3.39 -27.23
C TYR A 18 -10.81 -2.43 -27.51
N LEU A 19 -11.25 -2.23 -28.76
CA LEU A 19 -12.31 -1.25 -29.09
C LEU A 19 -13.70 -1.84 -29.39
N SER A 20 -13.93 -3.16 -29.25
CA SER A 20 -15.21 -3.76 -29.68
C SER A 20 -16.30 -3.93 -28.62
N THR A 21 -16.13 -3.50 -27.36
CA THR A 21 -17.20 -3.64 -26.35
C THR A 21 -17.28 -2.45 -25.39
N ASN A 22 -18.52 -2.07 -25.03
CA ASN A 22 -18.90 -0.99 -24.11
C ASN A 22 -18.47 -1.20 -22.64
N GLY A 23 -17.39 -1.96 -22.39
CA GLY A 23 -16.83 -2.19 -21.06
C GLY A 23 -15.84 -1.11 -20.65
N ILE A 24 -15.80 -0.77 -19.37
CA ILE A 24 -14.69 -0.03 -18.76
C ILE A 24 -13.50 -0.99 -18.72
N PHE A 25 -12.59 -0.90 -19.69
CA PHE A 25 -11.38 -1.71 -19.70
C PHE A 25 -10.29 -1.02 -18.87
N PRO A 26 -9.78 -1.65 -17.79
CA PRO A 26 -8.58 -1.16 -17.14
C PRO A 26 -7.40 -1.30 -18.10
N PHE A 27 -6.89 -0.17 -18.57
CA PHE A 27 -5.70 -0.13 -19.40
C PHE A 27 -4.45 -0.27 -18.51
N VAL A 28 -3.72 -1.38 -18.68
CA VAL A 28 -2.43 -1.61 -18.03
C VAL A 28 -1.35 -1.61 -19.11
N ALA A 29 -0.67 -0.48 -19.31
CA ALA A 29 0.48 -0.42 -20.20
C ALA A 29 1.81 -0.53 -19.44
N GLU A 30 2.81 -1.06 -20.13
CA GLU A 30 4.19 -0.92 -19.69
C GLU A 30 4.59 0.55 -19.74
N TRP A 31 5.39 1.01 -18.78
CA TRP A 31 5.83 2.40 -18.78
C TRP A 31 6.73 2.70 -20.00
N CYS A 32 7.44 1.72 -20.55
CA CYS A 32 8.19 1.86 -21.81
C CYS A 32 7.25 2.19 -22.97
N THR A 33 6.13 1.47 -23.08
CA THR A 33 5.07 1.76 -24.06
C THR A 33 4.49 3.16 -23.82
N LEU A 34 4.21 3.53 -22.57
CA LEU A 34 3.75 4.89 -22.25
C LEU A 34 4.81 5.95 -22.57
N ALA A 35 6.10 5.68 -22.36
CA ALA A 35 7.20 6.61 -22.56
C ALA A 35 7.50 6.83 -24.05
N GLU A 36 7.56 5.77 -24.84
CA GLU A 36 7.70 5.84 -26.31
C GLU A 36 6.49 6.53 -26.93
N VAL A 37 5.28 6.19 -26.49
CA VAL A 37 4.06 6.84 -26.94
C VAL A 37 3.99 8.29 -26.41
N SER A 38 4.58 8.62 -25.25
CA SER A 38 4.56 9.98 -24.67
C SER A 38 5.25 11.06 -25.49
N GLY A 39 6.14 10.66 -26.42
CA GLY A 39 6.68 11.54 -27.46
C GLY A 39 5.64 11.95 -28.50
N THR A 40 4.64 11.11 -28.74
CA THR A 40 3.56 11.25 -29.76
C THR A 40 2.15 11.40 -29.16
N PHE A 41 2.05 11.64 -27.84
CA PHE A 41 0.82 11.52 -27.01
C PHE A 41 -0.41 12.32 -27.45
N ALA A 42 -0.32 13.28 -28.38
CA ALA A 42 -1.47 14.11 -28.76
C ALA A 42 -2.67 13.28 -29.29
N GLY A 43 -2.40 12.19 -30.04
CA GLY A 43 -3.47 11.35 -30.59
C GLY A 43 -4.05 10.31 -29.63
N TYR A 44 -3.22 9.76 -28.72
CA TYR A 44 -3.62 8.64 -27.85
C TYR A 44 -4.22 9.08 -26.51
N ILE A 45 -4.06 10.35 -26.10
CA ILE A 45 -4.74 10.89 -24.90
C ILE A 45 -6.26 10.70 -24.99
N TYR A 46 -6.84 10.78 -26.19
CA TYR A 46 -8.28 10.58 -26.38
C TYR A 46 -8.71 9.11 -26.26
N ALA A 47 -7.81 8.15 -26.53
CA ALA A 47 -8.09 6.72 -26.43
C ALA A 47 -7.87 6.18 -25.01
N LEU A 48 -6.92 6.78 -24.27
CA LEU A 48 -6.73 6.53 -22.85
C LEU A 48 -7.86 7.19 -22.09
N ARG A 49 -8.91 6.41 -21.80
CA ARG A 49 -10.04 6.80 -20.96
C ARG A 49 -9.55 7.43 -19.65
N ASP A 50 -10.46 8.11 -18.96
CA ASP A 50 -10.22 8.79 -17.69
C ASP A 50 -9.78 7.85 -16.53
N HIS A 51 -9.42 6.58 -16.81
CA HIS A 51 -9.02 5.55 -15.87
C HIS A 51 -7.63 5.00 -16.20
N ILE A 52 -6.66 5.20 -15.30
CA ILE A 52 -5.27 4.75 -15.48
C ILE A 52 -4.82 3.89 -14.31
N THR A 53 -4.12 2.79 -14.60
CA THR A 53 -3.38 2.00 -13.61
C THR A 53 -1.91 1.91 -14.03
N LEU A 54 -0.99 2.29 -13.14
CA LEU A 54 0.44 2.22 -13.38
C LEU A 54 1.06 1.01 -12.67
N ARG A 55 2.10 0.43 -13.28
CA ARG A 55 2.84 -0.69 -12.71
C ARG A 55 3.70 -0.29 -11.50
N PRO A 56 3.99 -1.21 -10.57
CA PRO A 56 4.77 -0.93 -9.35
C PRO A 56 6.16 -0.32 -9.59
N ASP A 57 6.79 -0.63 -10.72
CA ASP A 57 8.11 -0.14 -11.14
C ASP A 57 8.06 1.22 -11.85
N CYS A 58 6.87 1.82 -11.99
CA CYS A 58 6.69 3.06 -12.74
C CYS A 58 7.55 4.18 -12.14
N PRO A 59 8.45 4.81 -12.92
CA PRO A 59 9.34 5.83 -12.42
C PRO A 59 8.58 7.15 -12.22
N ARG A 60 8.95 7.88 -11.16
CA ARG A 60 8.35 9.17 -10.78
C ARG A 60 8.13 10.13 -11.95
N ARG A 61 9.14 10.28 -12.83
CA ARG A 61 9.09 11.19 -13.98
C ARG A 61 7.94 10.87 -14.95
N VAL A 62 7.58 9.60 -15.10
CA VAL A 62 6.48 9.16 -15.96
C VAL A 62 5.14 9.53 -15.32
N ILE A 63 4.97 9.29 -14.02
CA ILE A 63 3.77 9.68 -13.27
C ILE A 63 3.52 11.19 -13.43
N LEU A 64 4.55 12.01 -13.18
CA LEU A 64 4.46 13.46 -13.28
C LEU A 64 4.13 13.94 -14.71
N ARG A 65 4.64 13.26 -15.73
CA ARG A 65 4.33 13.55 -17.14
C ARG A 65 2.90 13.18 -17.53
N ILE A 66 2.35 12.11 -16.96
CA ILE A 66 0.96 11.69 -17.20
C ILE A 66 0.00 12.72 -16.61
N ILE A 67 0.17 13.06 -15.32
CA ILE A 67 -0.74 14.01 -14.64
C ILE A 67 -0.60 15.45 -15.15
N SER A 68 0.53 15.81 -15.75
CA SER A 68 0.68 17.11 -16.40
C SER A 68 -0.15 17.22 -17.68
N LYS A 69 -0.35 16.10 -18.40
CA LYS A 69 -1.08 16.05 -19.67
C LYS A 69 -2.56 15.67 -19.52
N MET A 70 -2.91 14.80 -18.57
CA MET A 70 -4.26 14.22 -18.45
C MET A 70 -5.08 14.94 -17.38
N LYS A 71 -5.71 16.05 -17.78
CA LYS A 71 -6.50 16.92 -16.87
C LYS A 71 -7.90 16.39 -16.58
N SER A 72 -8.48 15.61 -17.49
CA SER A 72 -9.80 14.97 -17.34
C SER A 72 -9.78 13.67 -16.54
N LEU A 73 -8.62 13.26 -16.04
CA LEU A 73 -8.46 11.97 -15.37
C LEU A 73 -9.43 11.85 -14.19
N ASP A 74 -10.18 10.76 -14.15
CA ASP A 74 -11.26 10.46 -13.21
C ASP A 74 -10.79 9.44 -12.15
N VAL A 75 -10.09 8.40 -12.60
CA VAL A 75 -9.58 7.30 -11.80
C VAL A 75 -8.09 7.11 -12.06
N LEU A 76 -7.28 7.13 -11.00
CA LEU A 76 -5.85 6.84 -11.07
C LEU A 76 -5.48 5.80 -10.01
N ARG A 77 -4.78 4.74 -10.42
CA ARG A 77 -4.28 3.70 -9.53
C ARG A 77 -2.76 3.63 -9.62
N LEU A 78 -2.13 3.85 -8.48
CA LEU A 78 -0.68 3.83 -8.27
C LEU A 78 -0.34 2.80 -7.19
N ASP A 79 -1.00 1.65 -7.22
CA ASP A 79 -0.84 0.61 -6.21
C ASP A 79 0.57 -0.02 -6.29
N HIS A 80 1.22 -0.19 -5.13
CA HIS A 80 2.60 -0.71 -4.96
C HIS A 80 3.70 0.11 -5.65
N VAL A 81 3.43 1.32 -6.13
CA VAL A 81 4.40 2.11 -6.88
C VAL A 81 5.45 2.72 -5.95
N GLN A 82 6.65 2.14 -5.92
CA GLN A 82 7.72 2.48 -4.97
C GLN A 82 8.28 3.91 -5.15
N SER A 83 8.00 4.55 -6.29
CA SER A 83 8.41 5.92 -6.57
C SER A 83 7.42 6.97 -6.06
N VAL A 84 6.24 6.55 -5.56
CA VAL A 84 5.22 7.43 -4.99
C VAL A 84 5.57 7.78 -3.56
N ASP A 85 5.80 9.06 -3.32
CA ASP A 85 5.93 9.70 -2.02
C ASP A 85 4.91 10.83 -1.86
N ASN A 86 4.98 11.57 -0.74
CA ASN A 86 4.08 12.69 -0.47
C ASN A 86 4.08 13.72 -1.59
N GLN A 87 5.24 14.03 -2.17
CA GLN A 87 5.33 15.05 -3.21
C GLN A 87 4.64 14.59 -4.50
N VAL A 88 4.75 13.30 -4.88
CA VAL A 88 3.99 12.76 -6.01
C VAL A 88 2.48 12.85 -5.74
N ALA A 89 2.02 12.40 -4.58
CA ALA A 89 0.60 12.46 -4.22
C ALA A 89 0.06 13.91 -4.25
N LEU A 90 0.80 14.86 -3.69
CA LEU A 90 0.45 16.29 -3.74
C LEU A 90 0.44 16.84 -5.16
N SER A 91 1.37 16.40 -6.03
CA SER A 91 1.36 16.76 -7.45
C SER A 91 0.10 16.24 -8.15
N VAL A 92 -0.37 15.03 -7.83
CA VAL A 92 -1.63 14.47 -8.35
C VAL A 92 -2.81 15.36 -7.92
N PHE A 93 -2.93 15.68 -6.62
CA PHE A 93 -4.01 16.53 -6.10
C PHE A 93 -4.03 17.94 -6.72
N LYS A 94 -2.85 18.47 -7.04
CA LYS A 94 -2.73 19.77 -7.72
C LYS A 94 -3.10 19.69 -9.20
N ALA A 95 -2.67 18.64 -9.90
CA ALA A 95 -2.73 18.57 -11.36
C ALA A 95 -4.05 18.03 -11.91
N CYS A 96 -4.71 17.10 -11.22
CA CYS A 96 -5.89 16.37 -11.70
C CYS A 96 -7.15 16.81 -10.92
N LYS A 97 -7.79 17.90 -11.36
CA LYS A 97 -8.95 18.48 -10.66
C LYS A 97 -10.25 17.69 -10.84
N SER A 98 -10.36 16.93 -11.91
CA SER A 98 -11.53 16.07 -12.19
C SER A 98 -11.44 14.68 -11.54
N LEU A 99 -10.35 14.38 -10.83
CA LEU A 99 -10.10 13.06 -10.26
C LEU A 99 -11.11 12.77 -9.14
N ARG A 100 -11.90 11.71 -9.29
CA ARG A 100 -12.84 11.24 -8.26
C ARG A 100 -12.27 10.09 -7.42
N TYR A 101 -11.35 9.30 -7.99
CA TYR A 101 -10.72 8.19 -7.28
C TYR A 101 -9.21 8.11 -7.49
N LEU A 102 -8.48 8.01 -6.39
CA LEU A 102 -7.04 7.75 -6.37
C LEU A 102 -6.73 6.55 -5.48
N SER A 103 -6.13 5.51 -6.06
CA SER A 103 -5.57 4.38 -5.31
C SER A 103 -4.08 4.56 -5.13
N LEU A 104 -3.61 4.53 -3.89
CA LEU A 104 -2.21 4.60 -3.48
C LEU A 104 -1.85 3.38 -2.63
N CYS A 105 -2.49 2.24 -2.83
CA CYS A 105 -2.37 1.12 -1.91
C CYS A 105 -0.92 0.62 -1.86
N TYR A 106 -0.45 0.23 -0.68
CA TYR A 106 0.90 -0.32 -0.46
C TYR A 106 2.06 0.59 -0.93
N CYS A 107 1.84 1.91 -0.96
CA CYS A 107 2.88 2.90 -1.21
C CYS A 107 3.59 3.26 0.10
N SER A 108 4.71 2.59 0.35
CA SER A 108 5.44 2.65 1.63
C SER A 108 5.94 4.03 2.01
N LYS A 109 6.27 4.91 1.06
CA LYS A 109 6.87 6.24 1.31
C LYS A 109 5.87 7.35 1.66
N LEU A 110 4.57 7.03 1.72
CA LEU A 110 3.54 8.01 2.08
C LEU A 110 3.48 8.22 3.58
N THR A 111 3.32 9.46 4.02
CA THR A 111 3.16 9.82 5.44
C THR A 111 1.96 10.75 5.63
N SER A 112 1.54 10.93 6.89
CA SER A 112 0.31 11.66 7.26
C SER A 112 0.23 13.09 6.70
N GLN A 113 1.32 13.65 6.18
CA GLN A 113 1.29 14.94 5.49
C GLN A 113 0.28 14.98 4.33
N ILE A 114 0.02 13.87 3.63
CA ILE A 114 -0.92 13.88 2.50
C ILE A 114 -2.38 14.09 2.91
N THR A 115 -2.75 13.76 4.16
CA THR A 115 -4.14 13.87 4.60
C THR A 115 -4.57 15.32 4.77
N SER A 116 -3.62 16.23 5.11
CA SER A 116 -3.88 17.66 5.26
C SER A 116 -4.21 18.39 3.94
N TYR A 117 -3.91 17.78 2.80
CA TYR A 117 -4.09 18.37 1.47
C TYR A 117 -5.06 17.59 0.58
N LYS A 118 -5.75 16.58 1.15
CA LYS A 118 -6.70 15.75 0.41
C LYS A 118 -7.88 16.62 -0.05
N PRO A 119 -8.20 16.69 -1.35
CA PRO A 119 -9.40 17.36 -1.84
C PRO A 119 -10.69 16.70 -1.31
N GLU A 120 -11.71 17.50 -0.98
CA GLU A 120 -12.99 17.01 -0.41
C GLU A 120 -13.70 15.99 -1.31
N ASN A 121 -13.72 16.25 -2.62
CA ASN A 121 -14.43 15.41 -3.60
C ASN A 121 -13.60 14.23 -4.13
N LEU A 122 -12.43 13.96 -3.56
CA LEU A 122 -11.54 12.88 -3.99
C LEU A 122 -11.60 11.71 -3.01
N THR A 123 -12.00 10.54 -3.50
CA THR A 123 -11.82 9.29 -2.75
C THR A 123 -10.37 8.84 -2.89
N VAL A 124 -9.64 8.77 -1.78
CA VAL A 124 -8.27 8.28 -1.75
C VAL A 124 -8.22 6.96 -0.98
N ASN A 125 -7.82 5.88 -1.64
CA ASN A 125 -7.58 4.60 -1.03
C ASN A 125 -6.08 4.43 -0.72
N VAL A 126 -5.76 4.18 0.54
CA VAL A 126 -4.39 4.05 1.07
C VAL A 126 -4.17 2.73 1.79
N HIS A 127 -4.95 1.70 1.45
CA HIS A 127 -4.83 0.38 2.06
C HIS A 127 -3.38 -0.14 1.98
N GLY A 128 -2.87 -0.72 3.07
CA GLY A 128 -1.48 -1.20 3.15
C GLY A 128 -0.40 -0.12 3.32
N CYS A 129 -0.74 1.17 3.30
CA CYS A 129 0.21 2.26 3.58
C CYS A 129 0.45 2.42 5.08
N TRP A 130 1.26 1.54 5.66
CA TRP A 130 1.43 1.44 7.11
C TRP A 130 1.93 2.72 7.79
N ARG A 131 2.69 3.58 7.09
CA ARG A 131 3.13 4.90 7.61
C ARG A 131 1.99 5.93 7.75
N LEU A 132 0.83 5.67 7.15
CA LEU A 132 -0.40 6.44 7.31
C LEU A 132 -1.36 5.81 8.32
N ALA A 133 -1.09 4.56 8.71
CA ALA A 133 -2.05 3.78 9.46
C ALA A 133 -2.04 4.17 10.93
N ALA A 134 -3.24 4.23 11.50
CA ALA A 134 -3.47 4.39 12.93
C ALA A 134 -4.62 3.46 13.34
N PRO A 135 -4.74 3.11 14.63
CA PRO A 135 -5.90 2.37 15.12
C PRO A 135 -7.19 3.07 14.74
N HIS A 136 -8.07 2.37 14.03
CA HIS A 136 -9.34 2.90 13.60
C HIS A 136 -10.40 1.78 13.55
N PRO A 137 -11.68 2.05 13.92
CA PRO A 137 -12.72 1.01 13.98
C PRO A 137 -13.02 0.33 12.64
N ALA A 138 -12.73 0.99 11.52
CA ALA A 138 -12.91 0.46 10.17
C ALA A 138 -11.81 -0.54 9.75
N VAL A 139 -10.68 -0.61 10.48
CA VAL A 139 -9.60 -1.56 10.17
C VAL A 139 -9.96 -2.91 10.78
N THR A 140 -9.98 -3.97 9.96
CA THR A 140 -10.29 -5.33 10.42
C THR A 140 -9.11 -5.92 11.23
N ALA A 141 -9.36 -6.95 12.03
CA ALA A 141 -8.28 -7.64 12.76
C ALA A 141 -7.17 -8.15 11.84
N VAL A 142 -7.52 -8.71 10.67
CA VAL A 142 -6.56 -9.15 9.66
C VAL A 142 -5.79 -7.96 9.09
N GLY A 143 -6.48 -6.84 8.81
CA GLY A 143 -5.85 -5.61 8.35
C GLY A 143 -4.86 -5.03 9.37
N VAL A 144 -5.14 -5.12 10.67
CA VAL A 144 -4.19 -4.73 11.72
C VAL A 144 -2.93 -5.57 11.64
N VAL A 145 -3.05 -6.89 11.54
CA VAL A 145 -1.90 -7.80 11.44
C VAL A 145 -1.09 -7.53 10.17
N GLU A 146 -1.77 -7.32 9.04
CA GLU A 146 -1.12 -6.95 7.78
C GLU A 146 -0.32 -5.65 7.91
N LEU A 147 -0.91 -4.59 8.48
CA LEU A 147 -0.24 -3.31 8.69
C LEU A 147 0.97 -3.44 9.63
N GLN A 148 0.84 -4.18 10.73
CA GLN A 148 1.97 -4.46 11.62
C GLN A 148 3.09 -5.21 10.91
N LEU A 149 2.76 -6.24 10.10
CA LEU A 149 3.74 -7.03 9.35
C LEU A 149 4.43 -6.22 8.26
N LEU A 150 3.70 -5.39 7.52
CA LEU A 150 4.27 -4.46 6.53
C LEU A 150 5.23 -3.48 7.19
N ALA A 151 4.83 -2.88 8.32
CA ALA A 151 5.67 -1.96 9.07
C ALA A 151 6.96 -2.63 9.56
N LEU A 152 6.88 -3.83 10.12
CA LEU A 152 8.06 -4.58 10.59
C LEU A 152 8.95 -5.06 9.44
N LYS A 153 8.37 -5.44 8.30
CA LYS A 153 9.10 -5.86 7.09
C LYS A 153 9.88 -4.70 6.46
N GLU A 154 9.30 -3.50 6.46
CA GLU A 154 9.85 -2.31 5.79
C GLU A 154 10.51 -1.32 6.77
N ASN A 155 10.86 -1.80 7.97
CA ASN A 155 11.50 -0.98 8.99
C ASN A 155 12.90 -0.55 8.50
N VAL A 156 13.18 0.75 8.53
CA VAL A 156 14.49 1.26 8.15
C VAL A 156 15.42 1.17 9.37
N ALA A 157 16.61 0.59 9.17
CA ALA A 157 17.60 0.48 10.24
C ALA A 157 17.91 1.87 10.83
N GLY A 158 17.79 1.99 12.15
CA GLY A 158 18.06 3.23 12.89
C GLY A 158 16.90 4.24 13.00
N SER A 159 15.81 4.12 12.22
CA SER A 159 14.62 5.00 12.38
C SER A 159 13.65 4.48 13.45
N CYS A 160 13.56 3.14 13.58
CA CYS A 160 12.52 2.43 14.33
C CYS A 160 11.07 2.82 13.94
N ASP A 161 10.85 3.41 12.76
CA ASP A 161 9.53 3.89 12.32
C ASP A 161 8.54 2.74 12.13
N GLY A 162 9.00 1.64 11.54
CA GLY A 162 8.23 0.41 11.37
C GLY A 162 7.83 -0.21 12.71
N VAL A 163 8.76 -0.27 13.66
CA VAL A 163 8.48 -0.80 14.99
C VAL A 163 7.47 0.07 15.75
N LYS A 164 7.62 1.40 15.70
CA LYS A 164 6.68 2.35 16.32
C LYS A 164 5.28 2.23 15.71
N ALA A 165 5.19 2.15 14.39
CA ALA A 165 3.92 1.98 13.70
C ALA A 165 3.25 0.66 14.08
N ALA A 166 4.00 -0.45 14.10
CA ALA A 166 3.47 -1.73 14.55
C ALA A 166 2.99 -1.66 16.01
N PHE A 167 3.75 -1.00 16.90
CA PHE A 167 3.41 -0.86 18.30
C PHE A 167 2.17 0.03 18.56
N SER A 168 1.87 0.97 17.67
CA SER A 168 0.66 1.81 17.77
C SER A 168 -0.64 0.99 17.75
N PHE A 169 -0.62 -0.20 17.15
CA PHE A 169 -1.73 -1.15 17.11
C PHE A 169 -1.76 -2.13 18.30
N THR A 170 -0.88 -1.97 19.28
CA THR A 170 -0.85 -2.81 20.47
C THR A 170 -1.79 -2.28 21.54
N SER A 171 -2.39 -3.16 22.36
CA SER A 171 -3.40 -2.74 23.35
C SER A 171 -2.86 -1.70 24.33
N PRO A 172 -3.67 -0.72 24.77
CA PRO A 172 -3.23 0.29 25.74
C PRO A 172 -2.64 -0.31 27.02
N ARG A 173 -3.20 -1.44 27.47
CA ARG A 173 -2.68 -2.18 28.63
C ARG A 173 -1.26 -2.70 28.42
N PHE A 174 -0.96 -3.25 27.24
CA PHE A 174 0.39 -3.71 26.92
C PHE A 174 1.35 -2.53 26.71
N GLN A 175 0.88 -1.44 26.08
CA GLN A 175 1.65 -0.21 25.94
C GLN A 175 2.07 0.37 27.30
N ALA A 176 1.17 0.37 28.28
CA ALA A 176 1.45 0.85 29.63
C ALA A 176 2.52 0.02 30.37
N THR A 177 2.58 -1.29 30.12
CA THR A 177 3.58 -2.19 30.73
C THR A 177 4.90 -2.23 29.97
N THR A 178 4.98 -1.61 28.79
CA THR A 178 6.19 -1.63 27.96
C THR A 178 6.37 -0.30 27.23
N PRO A 179 6.49 0.82 27.97
CA PRO A 179 6.51 2.16 27.39
C PRO A 179 7.69 2.38 26.44
N ASP A 180 8.80 1.66 26.65
CA ASP A 180 10.00 1.74 25.82
C ASP A 180 10.00 0.78 24.62
N PHE A 181 8.97 -0.07 24.49
CA PHE A 181 8.86 -1.01 23.37
C PHE A 181 8.69 -0.23 22.07
N GLY A 182 9.64 -0.41 21.15
CA GLY A 182 9.68 0.32 19.89
C GLY A 182 10.51 1.60 19.88
N LEU A 183 11.26 1.88 20.95
CA LEU A 183 12.31 2.91 20.95
C LEU A 183 13.68 2.37 20.48
N SER A 184 13.87 1.05 20.46
CA SER A 184 15.05 0.41 19.87
C SER A 184 14.73 -0.99 19.31
N GLU A 185 15.42 -1.38 18.24
CA GLU A 185 15.33 -2.75 17.68
C GLU A 185 15.77 -3.82 18.69
N SER A 186 16.70 -3.47 19.60
CA SER A 186 17.18 -4.35 20.68
C SER A 186 16.13 -4.66 21.73
N SER A 187 15.08 -3.83 21.84
CA SER A 187 13.98 -4.02 22.81
C SER A 187 12.90 -4.98 22.32
N LEU A 188 12.95 -5.39 21.05
CA LEU A 188 12.07 -6.43 20.54
C LEU A 188 12.43 -7.77 21.19
N SER A 189 11.43 -8.45 21.76
CA SER A 189 11.68 -9.76 22.34
C SER A 189 12.28 -10.72 21.30
N PRO A 190 13.11 -11.70 21.69
CA PRO A 190 13.83 -12.58 20.75
C PRO A 190 12.91 -13.25 19.71
N GLY A 191 11.64 -13.46 20.04
CA GLY A 191 10.63 -14.01 19.12
C GLY A 191 10.31 -13.13 17.91
N TYR A 192 10.48 -11.80 18.00
CA TYR A 192 10.23 -10.86 16.90
C TYR A 192 11.40 -10.72 15.92
N LYS A 193 12.59 -11.22 16.28
CA LYS A 193 13.79 -11.07 15.44
C LYS A 193 13.63 -11.64 14.03
N HIS A 194 12.81 -12.67 13.85
CA HIS A 194 12.55 -13.27 12.53
C HIS A 194 11.50 -12.51 11.72
N ILE A 195 10.71 -11.65 12.35
CA ILE A 195 9.67 -10.83 11.70
C ILE A 195 10.28 -9.52 11.19
N LEU A 196 11.19 -8.93 11.97
CA LEU A 196 11.85 -7.69 11.60
C LEU A 196 12.62 -7.86 10.29
N ASN A 197 12.34 -6.98 9.33
CA ASN A 197 12.94 -6.97 7.99
C ASN A 197 12.82 -8.32 7.25
N CYS A 198 11.78 -9.11 7.55
CA CYS A 198 11.56 -10.40 6.90
C CYS A 198 11.44 -10.27 5.36
N LYS A 199 11.81 -11.33 4.64
CA LYS A 199 11.73 -11.33 3.16
C LYS A 199 10.27 -11.34 2.71
N HIS A 200 9.44 -12.14 3.37
CA HIS A 200 8.05 -12.35 3.00
C HIS A 200 7.21 -12.80 4.19
N PHE A 201 5.90 -12.60 4.11
CA PHE A 201 4.94 -13.16 5.06
C PHE A 201 3.66 -13.57 4.34
N VAL A 202 2.93 -14.50 4.94
CA VAL A 202 1.63 -14.97 4.45
C VAL A 202 0.68 -15.08 5.62
N ILE A 203 -0.45 -14.36 5.55
CA ILE A 203 -1.57 -14.55 6.48
C ILE A 203 -2.33 -15.80 6.04
N LYS A 204 -2.31 -16.85 6.86
CA LYS A 204 -2.83 -18.18 6.50
C LYS A 204 -4.29 -18.35 6.87
N LYS A 205 -4.65 -17.98 8.10
CA LYS A 205 -5.98 -18.19 8.64
C LYS A 205 -6.28 -17.16 9.71
N ALA A 206 -7.53 -16.74 9.80
CA ALA A 206 -8.05 -15.99 10.92
C ALA A 206 -9.26 -16.71 11.50
N TRP A 207 -9.42 -16.67 12.82
CA TRP A 207 -10.61 -17.16 13.48
C TRP A 207 -11.02 -16.19 14.59
N MET A 208 -12.32 -15.93 14.67
CA MET A 208 -12.90 -15.05 15.67
C MET A 208 -13.59 -15.86 16.76
N LYS A 209 -13.48 -15.38 17.98
CA LYS A 209 -14.26 -15.86 19.13
C LYS A 209 -14.62 -14.64 19.97
N ASP A 210 -15.91 -14.31 20.03
CA ASP A 210 -16.42 -13.12 20.71
C ASP A 210 -15.73 -11.83 20.22
N ARG A 211 -15.03 -11.14 21.13
CA ARG A 211 -14.26 -9.92 20.85
C ARG A 211 -12.78 -10.20 20.58
N ARG A 212 -12.41 -11.46 20.34
CA ARG A 212 -11.04 -11.87 20.05
C ARG A 212 -10.93 -12.36 18.62
N CYS A 213 -9.79 -12.06 18.01
CA CYS A 213 -9.39 -12.61 16.73
C CYS A 213 -7.99 -13.18 16.86
N PHE A 214 -7.80 -14.35 16.31
CA PHE A 214 -6.49 -14.99 16.23
C PHE A 214 -6.12 -15.14 14.76
N VAL A 215 -4.91 -14.73 14.41
CA VAL A 215 -4.43 -14.74 13.03
C VAL A 215 -3.14 -15.54 12.96
N LEU A 216 -3.17 -16.64 12.20
CA LEU A 216 -2.00 -17.47 11.91
C LEU A 216 -1.25 -16.87 10.72
N VAL A 217 0.04 -16.63 10.90
CA VAL A 217 0.95 -16.03 9.93
C VAL A 217 2.18 -16.91 9.76
N SER A 218 2.60 -17.12 8.53
CA SER A 218 3.91 -17.68 8.21
C SER A 218 4.84 -16.55 7.75
N VAL A 219 6.05 -16.50 8.29
CA VAL A 219 7.05 -15.48 7.99
C VAL A 219 8.32 -16.15 7.46
N LEU A 220 8.82 -15.68 6.32
CA LEU A 220 10.12 -16.04 5.76
C LEU A 220 11.14 -15.01 6.22
N SER A 221 11.97 -15.38 7.19
CA SER A 221 12.95 -14.47 7.79
C SER A 221 14.13 -14.18 6.86
N VAL A 222 14.98 -13.23 7.25
CA VAL A 222 16.15 -12.77 6.47
C VAL A 222 17.12 -13.90 6.16
N ASP A 223 17.32 -14.81 7.11
CA ASP A 223 18.12 -16.04 6.99
C ASP A 223 17.47 -17.11 6.09
N GLY A 224 16.25 -16.90 5.60
CA GLY A 224 15.56 -17.82 4.68
C GLY A 224 14.75 -18.92 5.36
N ASN A 225 14.59 -18.86 6.68
CA ASN A 225 13.79 -19.83 7.43
C ASN A 225 12.32 -19.42 7.51
N TRP A 226 11.42 -20.39 7.38
CA TRP A 226 9.99 -20.17 7.64
C TRP A 226 9.69 -20.36 9.13
N LYS A 227 8.96 -19.41 9.72
CA LYS A 227 8.44 -19.50 11.07
C LYS A 227 6.96 -19.15 11.12
N ASN A 228 6.21 -19.84 11.97
CA ASN A 228 4.80 -19.59 12.15
C ASN A 228 4.54 -18.82 13.45
N TYR A 229 3.56 -17.94 13.38
CA TYR A 229 3.19 -17.04 14.46
C TYR A 229 1.67 -16.95 14.58
N ILE A 230 1.17 -16.75 15.79
CA ILE A 230 -0.22 -16.40 16.04
C ILE A 230 -0.28 -15.00 16.63
N TRP A 231 -0.97 -14.09 15.95
CA TRP A 231 -1.39 -12.82 16.53
C TRP A 231 -2.69 -13.04 17.27
N ALA A 232 -2.74 -12.68 18.55
CA ALA A 232 -3.97 -12.55 19.31
C ALA A 232 -4.34 -11.07 19.41
N LEU A 233 -5.52 -10.76 18.90
CA LEU A 233 -6.10 -9.43 18.91
C LEU A 233 -7.37 -9.41 19.74
N PHE A 234 -7.65 -8.27 20.34
CA PHE A 234 -8.88 -7.98 21.07
C PHE A 234 -9.49 -6.69 20.54
N LYS A 235 -10.83 -6.63 20.49
CA LYS A 235 -11.55 -5.41 20.14
C LYS A 235 -11.75 -4.54 21.39
N GLU A 236 -11.03 -3.44 21.44
CA GLU A 236 -11.05 -2.51 22.59
C GLU A 236 -12.43 -1.84 22.71
N MET A 237 -12.93 -1.66 23.93
CA MET A 237 -14.28 -1.10 24.15
C MET A 237 -14.28 0.29 24.76
N GLU A 238 -13.13 0.75 25.25
CA GLU A 238 -13.01 1.97 26.05
C GLU A 238 -11.82 2.83 25.60
N GLY A 239 -11.80 4.07 26.04
CA GLY A 239 -10.71 5.01 25.78
C GLY A 239 -10.59 5.47 24.32
N ARG A 240 -9.41 5.99 23.96
CA ARG A 240 -9.14 6.66 22.68
C ARG A 240 -9.19 5.73 21.46
N VAL A 241 -8.99 4.43 21.67
CA VAL A 241 -9.00 3.39 20.63
C VAL A 241 -10.24 2.50 20.72
N ARG A 242 -11.34 3.03 21.27
CA ARG A 242 -12.63 2.34 21.36
C ARG A 242 -13.07 1.82 20.00
N ASN A 243 -13.55 0.58 19.98
CA ASN A 243 -13.96 -0.22 18.83
C ASN A 243 -12.84 -0.58 17.84
N CYS A 244 -11.57 -0.27 18.14
CA CYS A 244 -10.43 -0.69 17.33
C CYS A 244 -10.00 -2.12 17.69
N TRP A 245 -9.50 -2.85 16.70
CA TRP A 245 -8.75 -4.09 16.94
C TRP A 245 -7.34 -3.75 17.38
N MET A 246 -6.92 -4.32 18.52
CA MET A 246 -5.59 -4.10 19.09
C MET A 246 -4.91 -5.44 19.34
N THR A 247 -3.61 -5.52 19.06
CA THR A 247 -2.81 -6.70 19.34
C THR A 247 -2.56 -6.81 20.84
N GLU A 248 -2.95 -7.93 21.43
CA GLU A 248 -2.70 -8.25 22.83
C GLU A 248 -1.38 -9.00 22.99
N LYS A 249 -1.12 -9.96 22.08
CA LYS A 249 0.07 -10.80 22.14
C LYS A 249 0.39 -11.43 20.78
N VAL A 250 1.67 -11.72 20.57
CA VAL A 250 2.16 -12.51 19.43
C VAL A 250 2.88 -13.74 19.97
N PHE A 251 2.51 -14.91 19.46
CA PHE A 251 3.08 -16.21 19.86
C PHE A 251 3.92 -16.78 18.72
N GLY A 252 5.19 -17.07 18.96
CA GLY A 252 5.99 -17.89 18.06
C GLY A 252 5.63 -19.37 18.24
N LEU A 253 5.32 -20.06 17.15
CA LEU A 253 5.07 -21.50 17.18
C LEU A 253 6.39 -22.24 16.98
N LYS A 254 6.64 -23.26 17.80
CA LYS A 254 7.76 -24.17 17.57
C LYS A 254 7.43 -24.98 16.31
N THR A 255 8.35 -25.00 15.35
CA THR A 255 8.34 -26.01 14.29
C THR A 255 8.48 -27.37 14.96
N VAL A 256 7.47 -28.22 14.77
CA VAL A 256 7.48 -29.63 15.18
C VAL A 256 8.40 -30.38 14.23
#